data_AF-A0A170WNB8-F1
#
_entry.id   AF-A0A170WNB8-F1
#
_cell.length_a   1.000
_cell.length_b   1.000
_cell.length_c   1.000
_cell.angle_alpha   90.00
_cell.angle_beta   90.00
_cell.angle_gamma   90.00
#
_symmetry.space_group_name_H-M   'P 1'
#
loop_
_entity.id
_entity.type
_entity.pdbx_description
1 polymer ?
#
loop_
_entity_poly.entity_id
_entity_poly.type
_entity_poly.pdbx_seq_one_letter_code
_entity_poly.pdbx_strand_id
1 'polypeptide(L)'
;VRGNYLSVFLELAAGPPESSKFEYRVEMVHQGTRNTNKNIVREFASDFEVGECWGYNRFFRIDLLASEGYLNVENDTLILRFQVREPNFFQKCLHQQWYTNQLERNITQYIEEINTLKQKLGTAACYMLDTQRCVNIADASQDVPSNTQLPSNNRSNERIVTPESNNSVTNN
;
A
#
# COMPACT_ATOMS: atom_id res chain seq x y z
N VAL A 1 -2.09 -39.75 -22.17
CA VAL A 1 -1.16 -39.57 -21.03
C VAL A 1 -1.32 -38.18 -20.43
N ARG A 2 -2.42 -37.94 -19.68
CA ARG A 2 -2.70 -36.72 -18.92
C ARG A 2 -2.61 -37.08 -17.43
N GLY A 3 -2.13 -36.17 -16.59
CA GLY A 3 -2.16 -36.33 -15.12
C GLY A 3 -0.99 -37.06 -14.45
N ASN A 4 0.10 -37.37 -15.16
CA ASN A 4 1.22 -38.16 -14.60
C ASN A 4 2.43 -37.32 -14.15
N TYR A 5 2.38 -35.99 -14.32
CA TYR A 5 3.51 -35.11 -14.07
C TYR A 5 3.08 -33.92 -13.23
N LEU A 6 3.94 -33.55 -12.28
CA LEU A 6 3.92 -32.26 -11.62
C LEU A 6 4.34 -31.19 -12.63
N SER A 7 3.54 -30.14 -12.74
CA SER A 7 3.88 -28.95 -13.51
C SER A 7 4.19 -27.80 -12.56
N VAL A 8 5.18 -26.98 -12.89
CA VAL A 8 5.60 -25.86 -12.03
C VAL A 8 5.79 -24.62 -12.90
N PHE A 9 5.18 -23.51 -12.51
CA PHE A 9 5.24 -22.24 -13.23
C PHE A 9 5.53 -21.10 -12.26
N LEU A 10 6.18 -20.05 -12.77
CA LEU A 10 6.36 -18.77 -12.13
C LEU A 10 5.59 -17.73 -12.93
N GLU A 11 4.88 -16.84 -12.25
CA GLU A 11 4.09 -15.76 -12.83
C GLU A 11 4.60 -14.42 -12.30
N LEU A 12 4.72 -13.43 -13.19
CA LEU A 12 5.02 -12.06 -12.77
C LEU A 12 3.72 -11.31 -12.45
N ALA A 13 3.37 -11.22 -11.16
CA ALA A 13 2.12 -10.57 -10.74
C ALA A 13 2.15 -9.03 -10.82
N ALA A 14 3.33 -8.43 -10.67
CA ALA A 14 3.53 -6.99 -10.76
C ALA A 14 4.96 -6.69 -11.18
N GLY A 15 5.14 -5.67 -12.01
CA GLY A 15 6.44 -5.29 -12.54
C GLY A 15 6.36 -4.05 -13.41
N PRO A 16 7.49 -3.62 -13.99
CA PRO A 16 7.50 -2.57 -14.99
C PRO A 16 6.56 -2.91 -16.17
N PRO A 17 6.01 -1.89 -16.85
CA PRO A 17 5.08 -2.11 -17.97
C PRO A 17 5.78 -2.75 -19.19
N GLU A 18 7.11 -2.71 -19.24
CA GLU A 18 7.92 -3.31 -20.28
C GLU A 18 8.31 -4.74 -19.92
N SER A 19 8.31 -5.62 -20.93
CA SER A 19 8.83 -6.97 -20.79
C SER A 19 10.26 -6.94 -20.24
N SER A 20 10.51 -7.73 -19.20
CA SER A 20 11.78 -7.73 -18.47
C SER A 20 12.33 -9.13 -18.35
N LYS A 21 13.61 -9.29 -18.71
CA LYS A 21 14.32 -10.55 -18.57
C LYS A 21 14.63 -10.85 -17.12
N PHE A 22 14.29 -12.05 -16.66
CA PHE A 22 14.68 -12.58 -15.36
C PHE A 22 15.38 -13.92 -15.51
N GLU A 23 16.39 -14.12 -14.67
CA GLU A 23 16.96 -15.44 -14.45
C GLU A 23 16.31 -16.05 -13.22
N TYR A 24 15.85 -17.29 -13.37
CA TYR A 24 15.17 -17.98 -12.30
C TYR A 24 15.62 -19.43 -12.19
N ARG A 25 15.57 -19.90 -10.95
CA ARG A 25 15.90 -21.26 -10.56
C ARG A 25 14.70 -21.83 -9.80
N VAL A 26 14.27 -23.02 -10.19
CA VAL A 26 13.27 -23.82 -9.45
C VAL A 26 13.94 -25.11 -9.00
N GLU A 27 13.78 -25.41 -7.72
CA GLU A 27 14.41 -26.53 -7.05
C GLU A 27 13.37 -27.33 -6.28
N MET A 28 13.26 -28.62 -6.56
CA MET A 28 12.52 -29.57 -5.72
C MET A 28 13.48 -30.26 -4.77
N VAL A 29 13.22 -30.08 -3.48
CA VAL A 29 14.12 -30.51 -2.41
C VAL A 29 13.88 -31.99 -2.11
N HIS A 30 14.94 -32.77 -2.14
CA HIS A 30 14.91 -34.15 -1.66
C HIS A 30 14.83 -34.14 -0.12
N GLN A 31 13.81 -34.78 0.45
CA GLN A 31 13.50 -34.68 1.88
C GLN A 31 14.08 -35.81 2.72
N GLY A 32 14.43 -36.95 2.11
CA GLY A 32 15.03 -38.08 2.82
C GLY A 32 16.50 -37.88 3.25
N THR A 33 17.17 -36.82 2.77
CA THR A 33 18.57 -36.52 3.11
C THR A 33 18.82 -35.03 3.06
N ARG A 34 19.71 -34.50 3.92
CA ARG A 34 20.12 -33.09 3.89
C ARG A 34 21.05 -32.72 2.71
N ASN A 35 21.40 -33.69 1.86
CA ASN A 35 22.29 -33.50 0.73
C ASN A 35 21.57 -32.79 -0.43
N THR A 36 21.99 -31.57 -0.75
CA THR A 36 21.40 -30.75 -1.82
C THR A 36 21.70 -31.27 -3.23
N ASN A 37 22.70 -32.14 -3.41
CA ASN A 37 23.05 -32.70 -4.73
C ASN A 37 21.97 -33.62 -5.31
N LYS A 38 21.04 -34.09 -4.46
CA LYS A 38 19.88 -34.87 -4.89
C LYS A 38 18.68 -34.01 -5.27
N ASN A 39 18.75 -32.70 -5.10
CA ASN A 39 17.63 -31.84 -5.46
C ASN A 39 17.50 -31.76 -6.98
N ILE A 40 16.26 -31.71 -7.46
CA ILE A 40 15.98 -31.52 -8.88
C ILE A 40 15.96 -30.02 -9.15
N VAL A 41 16.94 -29.55 -9.91
CA VAL A 41 17.16 -28.11 -10.18
C VAL A 41 16.92 -27.81 -11.65
N ARG A 42 16.28 -26.67 -11.91
CA ARG A 42 15.92 -26.16 -13.23
C ARG A 42 16.22 -24.66 -13.26
N GLU A 43 17.14 -24.24 -14.11
CA GLU A 43 17.62 -22.85 -14.23
C GLU A 43 17.39 -22.30 -15.63
N PHE A 44 16.78 -21.12 -15.72
CA PHE A 44 16.34 -20.53 -16.98
C PHE A 44 16.44 -19.02 -16.95
N ALA A 45 16.40 -18.42 -18.14
CA ALA A 45 16.28 -16.99 -18.32
C ALA A 45 15.18 -16.72 -19.33
N SER A 46 14.11 -16.05 -18.90
CA SER A 46 12.96 -15.73 -19.74
C SER A 46 12.59 -14.26 -19.61
N ASP A 47 12.00 -13.72 -20.66
CA ASP A 47 11.41 -12.39 -20.67
C ASP A 47 9.99 -12.49 -20.10
N PHE A 48 9.67 -11.72 -19.05
CA PHE A 48 8.37 -11.72 -18.40
C PHE A 48 7.65 -10.39 -18.64
N GLU A 49 6.40 -10.49 -19.05
CA GLU A 49 5.39 -9.43 -18.92
C GLU A 49 4.50 -9.67 -17.69
N VAL A 50 3.81 -8.62 -17.22
CA VAL A 50 2.87 -8.76 -16.10
C VAL A 50 1.72 -9.69 -16.51
N GLY A 51 1.49 -10.74 -15.69
CA GLY A 51 0.55 -11.81 -15.98
C GLY A 51 1.11 -12.93 -16.87
N GLU A 52 2.36 -12.83 -17.32
CA GLU A 52 3.01 -13.90 -18.07
C GLU A 52 3.55 -14.99 -17.12
N CYS A 53 3.44 -16.25 -17.56
CA CYS A 53 3.84 -17.42 -16.81
C CYS A 53 4.90 -18.23 -17.56
N TRP A 54 6.03 -18.51 -16.91
CA TRP A 54 7.08 -19.39 -17.43
C TRP A 54 7.29 -20.61 -16.54
N GLY A 55 7.45 -21.80 -17.13
CA GLY A 55 7.55 -23.02 -16.34
C GLY A 55 7.68 -24.32 -17.12
N TYR A 56 7.40 -25.42 -16.43
CA TYR A 56 7.57 -26.80 -16.88
C TYR A 56 6.26 -27.56 -16.79
N ASN A 57 5.72 -27.97 -17.93
CA ASN A 57 4.56 -28.88 -18.00
C ASN A 57 4.87 -30.31 -17.51
N ARG A 58 6.15 -30.69 -17.47
CA ARG A 58 6.61 -32.02 -17.04
C ARG A 58 7.83 -31.88 -16.14
N PHE A 59 7.66 -31.18 -15.02
CA PHE A 59 8.75 -30.90 -14.08
C PHE A 59 9.26 -32.19 -13.43
N PHE A 60 8.35 -33.00 -12.87
CA PHE A 60 8.68 -34.30 -12.28
C PHE A 60 7.52 -35.28 -12.39
N ARG A 61 7.80 -36.58 -12.35
CA ARG A 61 6.78 -37.63 -12.39
C ARG A 61 6.12 -37.81 -11.03
N ILE A 62 4.79 -37.76 -10.98
CA ILE A 62 4.05 -37.82 -9.71
C ILE A 62 4.25 -39.18 -9.02
N ASP A 63 4.28 -40.26 -9.79
CA ASP A 63 4.45 -41.63 -9.30
C ASP A 63 5.82 -41.88 -8.63
N LEU A 64 6.81 -41.03 -8.91
CA LEU A 64 8.16 -41.14 -8.34
C LEU A 64 8.38 -40.23 -7.13
N LEU A 65 7.43 -39.35 -6.79
CA LEU A 65 7.63 -38.36 -5.72
C LEU A 65 7.91 -39.01 -4.36
N ALA A 66 7.12 -40.02 -3.99
CA ALA A 66 7.27 -40.74 -2.73
C ALA A 66 8.47 -41.70 -2.76
N SER A 67 8.60 -42.52 -3.82
CA SER A 67 9.64 -43.55 -3.90
C SER A 67 11.05 -42.98 -3.96
N GLU A 68 11.22 -41.83 -4.63
CA GLU A 68 12.53 -41.16 -4.77
C GLU A 68 12.81 -40.17 -3.62
N GLY A 69 11.94 -40.08 -2.61
CA GLY A 69 12.20 -39.30 -1.39
C GLY A 69 12.00 -37.79 -1.51
N TYR A 70 11.25 -37.32 -2.52
CA TYR A 70 10.90 -35.89 -2.68
C TYR A 70 9.62 -35.50 -1.95
N LEU A 71 8.69 -36.43 -1.77
CA LEU A 71 7.48 -36.27 -0.96
C LEU A 71 7.71 -36.87 0.42
N ASN A 72 7.49 -36.09 1.47
CA ASN A 72 7.44 -36.60 2.83
C ASN A 72 6.06 -37.21 3.06
N VAL A 73 5.97 -38.55 3.07
CA VAL A 73 4.70 -39.27 3.20
C VAL A 73 4.10 -39.17 4.61
N GLU A 74 4.94 -38.99 5.64
CA GLU A 74 4.46 -38.86 7.03
C GLU A 74 3.75 -37.53 7.27
N ASN A 75 4.29 -36.45 6.71
CA ASN A 75 3.75 -35.09 6.86
C ASN A 75 2.90 -34.63 5.65
N ASP A 76 2.85 -35.44 4.60
CA ASP A 76 2.25 -35.11 3.30
C ASP A 76 2.71 -33.76 2.72
N THR A 77 4.04 -33.56 2.68
CA THR A 77 4.63 -32.28 2.22
C THR A 77 5.59 -32.45 1.07
N LEU A 78 5.56 -31.50 0.13
CA LEU A 78 6.52 -31.31 -0.96
C LEU A 78 7.15 -29.92 -0.83
N ILE A 79 8.47 -29.82 -1.00
CA ILE A 79 9.18 -28.54 -0.86
C ILE A 79 9.75 -28.11 -2.22
N LEU A 80 9.21 -27.00 -2.74
CA LEU A 80 9.76 -26.28 -3.88
C LEU A 80 10.42 -24.99 -3.38
N ARG A 81 11.65 -24.74 -3.84
CA ARG A 81 12.36 -23.48 -3.64
C ARG A 81 12.52 -22.82 -4.98
N PHE A 82 12.34 -21.51 -5.02
CA PHE A 82 12.62 -20.74 -6.21
C PHE A 82 13.53 -19.56 -5.87
N GLN A 83 14.33 -19.16 -6.85
CA GLN A 83 15.13 -17.96 -6.82
C GLN A 83 14.88 -17.20 -8.11
N VAL A 84 14.78 -15.88 -8.04
CA VAL A 84 14.68 -14.99 -9.19
C VAL A 84 15.70 -13.89 -9.00
N ARG A 85 16.40 -13.54 -10.06
CA ARG A 85 17.32 -12.41 -10.10
C ARG A 85 17.27 -11.71 -11.44
N GLU A 86 17.65 -10.45 -11.44
CA GLU A 86 17.91 -9.72 -12.67
C GLU A 86 19.18 -10.27 -13.33
N PRO A 87 19.26 -10.26 -14.67
CA PRO A 87 20.41 -10.82 -15.39
C PRO A 87 21.69 -10.02 -15.12
N ASN A 88 21.57 -8.71 -14.88
CA ASN A 88 22.68 -7.82 -14.59
C ASN A 88 22.28 -6.71 -13.60
N PHE A 89 23.29 -6.01 -13.08
CA PHE A 89 23.11 -4.96 -12.07
C PHE A 89 22.34 -3.74 -12.61
N PHE A 90 22.47 -3.41 -13.89
CA PHE A 90 21.75 -2.29 -14.48
C PHE A 90 20.23 -2.52 -14.46
N GLN A 91 19.78 -3.71 -14.86
CA GLN A 91 18.36 -4.07 -14.81
C GLN A 91 17.82 -4.09 -13.37
N LYS A 92 18.63 -4.56 -12.42
CA LYS A 92 18.30 -4.48 -11.00
C LYS A 92 18.06 -3.05 -10.53
N CYS A 93 18.91 -2.09 -10.91
CA CYS A 93 18.70 -0.69 -10.56
C CYS A 93 17.41 -0.12 -11.17
N LEU A 94 17.11 -0.43 -12.43
CA LEU A 94 15.87 0.01 -13.08
C LEU A 94 14.63 -0.54 -12.37
N HIS A 95 14.62 -1.84 -12.05
CA HIS A 95 13.51 -2.48 -11.36
C HIS A 95 13.34 -1.95 -9.93
N GLN A 96 14.43 -1.71 -9.21
CA GLN A 96 14.40 -1.08 -7.88
C GLN A 96 13.84 0.34 -7.96
N GLN A 97 14.27 1.15 -8.94
CA GLN A 97 13.74 2.50 -9.12
C GLN A 97 12.25 2.49 -9.44
N TRP A 98 11.81 1.57 -10.31
CA TRP A 98 10.39 1.38 -10.59
C TRP A 98 9.60 1.02 -9.31
N TYR A 99 10.12 0.09 -8.51
CA TYR A 99 9.47 -0.34 -7.28
C TYR A 99 9.39 0.79 -6.24
N THR A 100 10.47 1.57 -6.08
CA THR A 100 10.48 2.76 -5.22
C THR A 100 9.42 3.77 -5.66
N ASN A 101 9.37 4.11 -6.94
CA ASN A 101 8.35 5.02 -7.48
C ASN A 101 6.93 4.49 -7.22
N GLN A 102 6.73 3.17 -7.32
CA GLN A 102 5.44 2.56 -7.04
C GLN A 102 5.06 2.66 -5.56
N LEU A 103 6.01 2.45 -4.64
CA LEU A 103 5.80 2.62 -3.20
C LEU A 103 5.46 4.08 -2.86
N GLU A 104 6.16 5.05 -3.45
CA GLU A 104 5.90 6.47 -3.26
C GLU A 104 4.49 6.86 -3.72
N ARG A 105 4.04 6.36 -4.89
CA ARG A 105 2.66 6.57 -5.36
C ARG A 105 1.64 5.99 -4.41
N ASN A 106 1.86 4.77 -3.93
CA ASN A 106 0.94 4.12 -2.98
C ASN A 106 0.85 4.93 -1.68
N ILE A 107 1.96 5.46 -1.17
CA ILE A 107 1.99 6.32 0.02
C ILE A 107 1.15 7.59 -0.21
N THR A 108 1.38 8.30 -1.32
CA THR A 108 0.58 9.50 -1.66
C THR A 108 -0.90 9.17 -1.74
N GLN A 109 -1.27 8.06 -2.39
CA GLN A 109 -2.66 7.61 -2.50
C GLN A 109 -3.29 7.33 -1.13
N TYR A 110 -2.59 6.64 -0.23
CA TYR A 110 -3.10 6.38 1.12
C TYR A 110 -3.26 7.67 1.93
N ILE A 111 -2.36 8.65 1.76
CA ILE A 111 -2.47 9.97 2.41
C ILE A 111 -3.72 10.71 1.91
N GLU A 112 -3.96 10.71 0.60
CA GLU A 112 -5.15 11.32 -0.01
C GLU A 112 -6.45 10.66 0.47
N GLU A 113 -6.46 9.32 0.58
CA GLU A 113 -7.59 8.56 1.10
C GLU A 113 -7.86 8.91 2.57
N ILE A 114 -6.81 8.95 3.40
CA ILE A 114 -6.92 9.37 4.81
C ILE A 114 -7.48 10.78 4.93
N ASN A 115 -7.00 11.73 4.11
CA ASN A 115 -7.49 13.11 4.13
C ASN A 115 -8.95 13.20 3.71
N THR A 116 -9.34 12.46 2.67
CA THR A 116 -10.74 12.37 2.21
C THR A 116 -11.65 11.82 3.30
N LEU A 117 -11.23 10.76 4.00
CA LEU A 117 -11.99 10.17 5.11
C LEU A 117 -12.10 11.13 6.30
N LYS A 118 -11.01 11.81 6.67
CA LYS A 118 -11.01 12.84 7.72
C LYS A 118 -11.97 13.99 7.39
N GLN A 119 -11.97 14.46 6.14
CA GLN A 119 -12.88 15.51 5.68
C GLN A 119 -14.35 15.05 5.76
N LYS A 120 -14.66 13.83 5.30
CA LYS A 120 -16.02 13.26 5.39
C LYS A 120 -16.49 13.17 6.84
N LEU A 121 -15.62 12.70 7.74
CA LEU A 121 -15.93 12.61 9.17
C LEU A 121 -16.16 13.99 9.80
N GLY A 122 -15.29 14.96 9.52
CA GLY A 122 -15.44 16.34 10.01
C GLY A 122 -16.72 17.01 9.50
N THR A 123 -17.06 16.80 8.23
CA THR A 123 -18.28 17.34 7.62
C THR A 123 -19.53 16.71 8.26
N ALA A 124 -19.54 15.39 8.47
CA ALA A 124 -20.63 14.71 9.17
C ALA A 124 -20.79 15.21 10.63
N ALA A 125 -19.69 15.45 11.34
CA ALA A 125 -19.73 16.02 12.68
C ALA A 125 -20.32 17.43 12.70
N CYS A 126 -19.95 18.31 11.75
CA CYS A 126 -20.57 19.63 11.61
C CYS A 126 -22.08 19.56 11.36
N TYR A 127 -22.54 18.71 10.44
CA TYR A 127 -23.97 18.55 10.18
C TYR A 127 -24.75 18.07 11.41
N MET A 128 -24.19 17.17 12.23
CA MET A 128 -24.82 16.73 13.47
C MET A 128 -24.88 17.84 14.53
N LEU A 129 -23.83 18.64 14.66
CA LEU A 129 -23.80 19.79 15.57
C LEU A 129 -24.80 20.87 15.15
N ASP A 130 -24.91 21.16 13.84
CA ASP A 130 -25.89 22.10 13.31
C ASP A 130 -27.33 21.60 13.53
N THR A 131 -27.58 20.30 13.34
CA THR A 131 -28.90 19.70 13.62
C THR A 131 -29.26 19.79 15.11
N GLN A 132 -28.32 19.52 16.03
CA GLN A 132 -28.55 19.71 17.47
C GLN A 132 -28.79 21.19 17.83
N ARG A 133 -28.13 22.13 17.15
CA ARG A 133 -28.34 23.57 17.34
C ARG A 133 -29.74 24.00 16.92
N CYS A 134 -30.28 23.46 15.82
CA CYS A 134 -31.63 23.73 15.36
C CYS A 134 -32.71 23.21 16.32
N VAL A 135 -32.49 22.06 16.96
CA VAL A 135 -33.43 21.48 17.95
C VAL A 135 -33.47 22.33 19.23
N ASN A 136 -32.33 22.82 19.70
CA ASN A 136 -32.26 23.61 20.94
C ASN A 136 -32.86 25.03 20.83
N ILE A 137 -32.99 25.58 19.62
CA ILE A 137 -33.63 26.90 19.40
C ILE A 137 -35.17 26.79 19.41
N ALA A 138 -35.73 25.62 19.09
CA ALA A 138 -37.19 25.43 19.11
C ALA A 138 -37.78 25.39 20.53
N ASP A 139 -36.97 25.10 21.56
CA ASP A 139 -37.41 24.99 22.96
C ASP A 139 -37.22 26.27 23.80
N ALA A 140 -36.53 27.30 23.28
CA ALA A 140 -36.18 28.51 24.04
C ALA A 140 -37.15 29.69 23.84
N SER A 141 -38.41 29.43 23.46
CA SER A 141 -39.40 30.46 23.16
C SER A 141 -40.59 30.49 24.13
N GLN A 142 -40.33 30.59 25.44
CA GLN A 142 -41.24 31.23 26.41
C GLN A 142 -40.44 31.89 27.53
N ASP A 143 -40.36 33.23 27.51
CA ASP A 143 -40.83 34.10 28.59
C ASP A 143 -40.24 35.53 28.45
N VAL A 144 -41.15 36.47 28.16
CA VAL A 144 -40.92 37.91 28.27
C VAL A 144 -41.45 38.35 29.64
N PRO A 145 -40.76 39.25 30.35
CA PRO A 145 -41.50 40.37 30.91
C PRO A 145 -40.84 41.73 30.65
N SER A 146 -41.72 42.67 30.36
CA SER A 146 -41.50 44.09 30.10
C SER A 146 -41.07 44.83 31.38
N ASN A 147 -40.15 45.80 31.25
CA ASN A 147 -40.36 47.11 31.88
C ASN A 147 -39.47 48.23 31.32
N THR A 148 -40.09 49.38 31.19
CA THR A 148 -39.65 50.64 30.58
C THR A 148 -38.79 51.49 31.52
N GLN A 149 -37.75 52.17 31.01
CA GLN A 149 -37.47 53.60 31.29
C GLN A 149 -36.24 54.14 30.50
N LEU A 150 -36.45 55.26 29.81
CA LEU A 150 -35.46 56.27 29.37
C LEU A 150 -35.48 57.42 30.42
N PRO A 151 -34.48 58.34 30.54
CA PRO A 151 -33.73 58.95 29.43
C PRO A 151 -32.27 59.44 29.72
N SER A 152 -31.67 60.04 28.68
CA SER A 152 -30.81 61.27 28.68
C SER A 152 -29.27 61.18 28.53
N ASN A 153 -28.83 61.73 27.38
CA ASN A 153 -27.66 62.58 27.08
C ASN A 153 -26.33 62.37 27.82
N ASN A 154 -25.24 62.16 27.05
CA ASN A 154 -24.25 63.24 26.85
C ASN A 154 -23.24 62.97 25.72
N ARG A 155 -22.96 64.05 24.99
CA ARG A 155 -21.83 64.30 24.08
C ARG A 155 -20.49 63.85 24.68
N SER A 156 -19.54 63.41 23.83
CA SER A 156 -18.31 64.16 23.48
C SER A 156 -17.40 63.36 22.53
N ASN A 157 -16.76 64.10 21.63
CA ASN A 157 -15.79 63.68 20.62
C ASN A 157 -14.43 63.23 21.19
N GLU A 158 -13.70 62.41 20.43
CA GLU A 158 -12.24 62.51 20.08
C GLU A 158 -11.84 61.18 19.38
N ARG A 159 -11.64 61.08 18.07
CA ARG A 159 -10.57 61.58 17.17
C ARG A 159 -9.13 61.10 17.52
N ILE A 160 -8.71 60.07 16.76
CA ILE A 160 -7.38 59.80 16.15
C ILE A 160 -6.17 59.67 17.10
N VAL A 161 -5.38 58.60 16.95
CA VAL A 161 -3.92 58.62 16.63
C VAL A 161 -3.45 57.17 16.39
N THR A 162 -3.10 56.86 15.14
CA THR A 162 -2.01 55.93 14.78
C THR A 162 -0.68 56.63 15.00
N PRO A 163 0.41 55.89 15.26
CA PRO A 163 1.55 56.09 14.36
C PRO A 163 2.26 54.79 13.97
N GLU A 164 2.79 54.84 12.75
CA GLU A 164 3.68 53.89 12.11
C GLU A 164 5.13 53.95 12.65
N SER A 165 5.85 52.87 12.35
CA SER A 165 7.28 52.80 11.94
C SER A 165 8.39 53.08 12.96
N ASN A 166 9.30 52.11 13.12
CA ASN A 166 10.66 52.20 12.55
C ASN A 166 11.57 50.99 12.87
N ASN A 167 12.05 50.35 11.79
CA ASN A 167 13.42 49.97 11.42
C ASN A 167 14.46 49.29 12.36
N SER A 168 15.30 48.51 11.65
CA SER A 168 16.74 48.19 11.82
C SER A 168 17.09 46.87 12.55
N VAL A 169 17.54 45.83 11.82
CA VAL A 169 18.93 45.51 11.39
C VAL A 169 19.86 45.14 12.55
N THR A 170 20.30 43.87 12.65
CA THR A 170 21.73 43.42 12.67
C THR A 170 21.88 41.93 13.05
N ASN A 171 22.67 41.22 12.23
CA ASN A 171 23.68 40.18 12.48
C ASN A 171 23.59 39.26 13.73
N ASN A 172 23.63 37.95 13.48
CA ASN A 172 24.85 37.12 13.65
C ASN A 172 24.70 35.79 12.89
#